data_AF-A0A7C6EBT1-F1
#
_entry.id   AF-A0A7C6EBT1-F1
#
_cell.length_a   1.000
_cell.length_b   1.000
_cell.length_c   1.000
_cell.angle_alpha   90.00
_cell.angle_beta   90.00
_cell.angle_gamma   90.00
#
_symmetry.space_group_name_H-M   'P 1'
#
loop_
_entity.id
_entity.type
_entity.pdbx_description
1 polymer ?
#
loop_
_entity_poly.entity_id
_entity_poly.type
_entity_poly.pdbx_seq_one_letter_code
_entity_poly.pdbx_strand_id
1 'polypeptide(L)'
;MEKKERILRGIPVSSGYVIGKTFIYENLFPQLTAVPIADVSKEIARLEQGLAETEQELKELYEQVRREMGRDLAEFIGVQISLLKDQETIEKTKEFIKTNKQNAEFAYAEVCKKLAAPVAGSSVAFFRERFADIIDVTNRVLRNLMNEALPQVHEISEGSIIVTHNLLPSEAALLDKNRVLGVVTETGGKTAHSAIMVKAKEIPAVMGVENIKKHLKSGETIILDGFRGIVILDPTPKRLEFYQKETEKIERRKKYLFQLKTADPITQDGKFIDLSANIEFIAECYTAQQYGARGIGLFRTEYLYLARRRPPTEEEQYQIFAEVATAMKPYPVIIRTFDL
;
A
#
# COMPACT_ATOMS: atom_id res chain seq x y z
N MET A 1 15.50 24.48 25.49
CA MET A 1 14.53 25.10 24.57
C MET A 1 13.34 24.19 24.48
N GLU A 2 12.17 24.59 24.96
CA GLU A 2 10.93 23.82 24.74
C GLU A 2 10.66 23.77 23.24
N LYS A 3 10.51 22.56 22.68
CA LYS A 3 10.12 22.40 21.28
C LYS A 3 8.70 22.94 21.12
N LYS A 4 8.51 23.87 20.18
CA LYS A 4 7.21 24.44 19.85
C LYS A 4 6.40 23.41 19.05
N GLU A 5 5.11 23.24 19.37
CA GLU A 5 4.20 22.36 18.61
C GLU A 5 4.21 22.74 17.13
N ARG A 6 4.38 21.75 16.25
CA ARG A 6 4.40 21.94 14.78
C ARG A 6 3.31 21.11 14.14
N ILE A 7 2.60 21.71 13.19
CA ILE A 7 1.51 21.06 12.48
C ILE A 7 1.91 20.94 11.01
N LEU A 8 2.01 19.72 10.53
CA LEU A 8 2.24 19.39 9.13
C LEU A 8 0.92 18.92 8.50
N ARG A 9 0.76 19.20 7.21
CA ARG A 9 -0.43 18.82 6.45
C ARG A 9 -0.05 17.90 5.32
N GLY A 10 -0.93 16.95 5.03
CA GLY A 10 -0.86 16.09 3.87
C GLY A 10 -2.28 15.70 3.44
N ILE A 11 -2.36 14.58 2.75
CA ILE A 11 -3.57 14.05 2.17
C ILE A 11 -4.15 13.01 3.15
N PRO A 12 -5.38 13.18 3.64
CA PRO A 12 -6.03 12.15 4.46
C PRO A 12 -6.31 10.93 3.58
N VAL A 13 -5.73 9.78 3.92
CA VAL A 13 -5.88 8.54 3.16
C VAL A 13 -6.77 7.55 3.90
N SER A 14 -6.51 7.37 5.20
CA SER A 14 -7.28 6.47 6.06
C SER A 14 -7.61 7.17 7.37
N SER A 15 -8.87 7.11 7.75
CA SER A 15 -9.42 7.90 8.86
C SER A 15 -9.08 7.33 10.22
N GLY A 16 -8.76 8.20 11.17
CA GLY A 16 -8.54 7.83 12.57
C GLY A 16 -7.70 8.87 13.31
N TYR A 17 -7.76 8.83 14.65
CA TYR A 17 -6.86 9.57 15.51
C TYR A 17 -5.89 8.60 16.16
N VAL A 18 -4.60 8.89 16.02
CA VAL A 18 -3.55 8.04 16.58
C VAL A 18 -2.60 8.91 17.37
N ILE A 19 -2.22 8.42 18.55
CA ILE A 19 -1.16 8.98 19.37
C ILE A 19 -0.15 7.85 19.56
N GLY A 20 1.08 8.05 19.12
CA GLY A 20 2.06 6.98 19.09
C GLY A 20 3.47 7.49 18.90
N LYS A 21 4.43 6.59 19.16
CA LYS A 21 5.85 6.87 18.90
C LYS A 21 6.14 6.68 17.42
N THR A 22 6.96 7.55 16.86
CA THR A 22 7.41 7.46 15.47
C THR A 22 8.38 6.30 15.30
N PHE A 23 8.26 5.60 14.19
CA PHE A 23 9.28 4.71 13.67
C PHE A 23 9.64 5.20 12.27
N ILE A 24 10.82 5.83 12.13
CA ILE A 24 11.30 6.28 10.83
C ILE A 24 11.79 5.05 10.07
N TYR A 25 11.03 4.68 9.04
CA TYR A 25 11.34 3.57 8.15
C TYR A 25 12.01 4.11 6.90
N GLU A 26 13.25 3.69 6.64
CA GLU A 26 14.00 4.09 5.46
C GLU A 26 14.02 2.95 4.44
N ASN A 27 13.42 3.22 3.28
CA ASN A 27 13.61 2.40 2.09
C ASN A 27 15.02 2.65 1.57
N LEU A 28 15.98 1.98 2.19
CA LEU A 28 17.36 1.99 1.74
C LEU A 28 17.44 1.15 0.47
N PHE A 29 17.69 1.83 -0.66
CA PHE A 29 18.36 1.16 -1.75
C PHE A 29 19.73 0.72 -1.25
N PRO A 30 20.09 -0.56 -1.38
CA PRO A 30 21.42 -0.99 -0.98
C PRO A 30 22.47 -0.19 -1.74
N GLN A 31 23.57 0.16 -1.07
CA GLN A 31 24.70 0.78 -1.76
C GLN A 31 25.38 -0.28 -2.61
N LEU A 32 25.13 -0.24 -3.92
CA LEU A 32 25.67 -1.22 -4.85
C LEU A 32 27.04 -0.76 -5.35
N THR A 33 28.05 -1.56 -5.05
CA THR A 33 29.38 -1.41 -5.65
C THR A 33 29.54 -2.35 -6.83
N ALA A 34 30.04 -1.82 -7.95
CA ALA A 34 30.47 -2.64 -9.07
C ALA A 34 31.74 -3.42 -8.67
N VAL A 35 31.63 -4.74 -8.62
CA VAL A 35 32.73 -5.65 -8.30
C VAL A 35 33.06 -6.49 -9.54
N PRO A 36 34.32 -6.54 -9.98
CA PRO A 36 34.70 -7.39 -11.10
C PRO A 36 34.53 -8.86 -10.72
N ILE A 37 33.97 -9.66 -11.63
CA ILE A 37 33.77 -11.10 -11.43
C ILE A 37 34.77 -11.91 -12.25
N ALA A 38 35.18 -13.05 -11.70
CA ALA A 38 36.03 -14.02 -12.40
C ALA A 38 35.21 -15.09 -13.15
N ASP A 39 34.06 -15.49 -12.60
CA ASP A 39 33.22 -16.56 -13.14
C ASP A 39 31.82 -16.04 -13.48
N VAL A 40 31.59 -15.84 -14.78
CA VAL A 40 30.33 -15.37 -15.33
C VAL A 40 29.20 -16.39 -15.11
N SER A 41 29.50 -17.69 -15.19
CA SER A 41 28.47 -18.73 -15.06
C SER A 41 27.95 -18.80 -13.63
N LYS A 42 28.86 -18.71 -12.65
CA LYS A 42 28.50 -18.64 -11.23
C LYS A 42 27.63 -17.42 -10.93
N GLU A 43 27.95 -16.28 -11.55
CA GLU A 43 27.20 -15.04 -11.31
C GLU A 43 25.80 -15.06 -11.93
N ILE A 44 25.65 -15.68 -13.11
CA ILE A 44 24.33 -15.92 -13.71
C ILE A 44 23.50 -16.87 -12.84
N ALA A 45 24.10 -17.95 -12.31
CA ALA A 45 23.40 -18.85 -11.41
C ALA A 45 22.93 -18.13 -10.13
N ARG A 46 23.75 -17.22 -9.59
CA ARG A 46 23.38 -16.39 -8.43
C ARG A 46 22.19 -15.47 -8.75
N LEU A 47 22.19 -14.85 -9.93
CA LEU A 47 21.05 -14.06 -10.42
C LEU A 47 19.77 -14.90 -10.48
N GLU A 48 19.84 -16.07 -11.11
CA GLU A 48 18.68 -16.97 -11.28
C GLU A 48 18.13 -17.46 -9.93
N GLN A 49 19.02 -17.76 -8.97
CA GLN A 49 18.63 -18.12 -7.61
C GLN A 49 17.90 -16.96 -6.91
N GLY A 50 18.47 -15.75 -6.92
CA GLY A 50 17.85 -14.59 -6.28
C GLY A 50 16.49 -14.22 -6.90
N LEU A 51 16.33 -14.40 -8.21
CA LEU A 51 15.04 -14.25 -8.90
C LEU A 51 14.03 -15.32 -8.46
N ALA A 52 14.46 -16.59 -8.34
CA ALA A 52 13.59 -17.69 -7.93
C ALA A 52 13.11 -17.55 -6.47
N GLU A 53 14.01 -17.15 -5.56
CA GLU A 53 13.69 -16.85 -4.16
C GLU A 53 12.68 -15.70 -4.08
N THR A 54 12.92 -14.62 -4.83
CA THR A 54 11.99 -13.47 -4.89
C THR A 54 10.62 -13.88 -5.45
N GLU A 55 10.57 -14.76 -6.45
CA GLU A 55 9.32 -15.26 -7.01
C GLU A 55 8.51 -16.01 -5.96
N GLN A 56 9.18 -16.84 -5.16
CA GLN A 56 8.54 -17.62 -4.11
C GLN A 56 7.96 -16.69 -3.02
N GLU A 57 8.72 -15.70 -2.55
CA GLU A 57 8.26 -14.71 -1.58
C GLU A 57 7.04 -13.92 -2.09
N LEU A 58 7.06 -13.48 -3.35
CA LEU A 58 5.93 -12.74 -3.93
C LEU A 58 4.69 -13.62 -4.09
N LYS A 59 4.84 -14.92 -4.40
CA LYS A 59 3.70 -15.85 -4.44
C LYS A 59 3.09 -16.07 -3.07
N GLU A 60 3.92 -16.21 -2.04
CA GLU A 60 3.46 -16.33 -0.65
C GLU A 60 2.72 -15.07 -0.20
N LEU A 61 3.29 -13.90 -0.52
CA LEU A 61 2.64 -12.62 -0.27
C LEU A 61 1.32 -12.48 -1.03
N TYR A 62 1.27 -12.89 -2.30
CA TYR A 62 0.05 -12.90 -3.10
C TYR A 62 -1.05 -13.72 -2.42
N GLU A 63 -0.75 -14.96 -2.01
CA GLU A 63 -1.73 -15.82 -1.34
C GLU A 63 -2.10 -15.33 0.07
N GLN A 64 -1.20 -14.64 0.77
CA GLN A 64 -1.52 -13.97 2.03
C GLN A 64 -2.51 -12.82 1.79
N VAL A 65 -2.18 -11.88 0.89
CA VAL A 65 -3.04 -10.73 0.58
C VAL A 65 -4.39 -11.21 0.05
N ARG A 66 -4.41 -12.24 -0.81
CA ARG A 66 -5.65 -12.82 -1.34
C ARG A 66 -6.56 -13.33 -0.23
N ARG A 67 -6.01 -14.00 0.78
CA ARG A 67 -6.78 -14.55 1.91
C ARG A 67 -7.25 -13.45 2.87
N GLU A 68 -6.41 -12.48 3.17
CA GLU A 68 -6.69 -11.45 4.17
C GLU A 68 -7.50 -10.27 3.62
N MET A 69 -7.27 -9.90 2.36
CA MET A 69 -7.71 -8.65 1.76
C MET A 69 -8.42 -8.85 0.41
N GLY A 70 -8.55 -10.09 -0.05
CA GLY A 70 -9.25 -10.44 -1.28
C GLY A 70 -8.38 -10.45 -2.54
N ARG A 71 -8.92 -11.08 -3.59
CA ARG A 71 -8.20 -11.33 -4.85
C ARG A 71 -7.72 -10.05 -5.54
N ASP A 72 -8.55 -9.02 -5.58
CA ASP A 72 -8.21 -7.77 -6.26
C ASP A 72 -6.95 -7.12 -5.66
N LEU A 73 -6.86 -7.02 -4.34
CA LEU A 73 -5.68 -6.45 -3.72
C LEU A 73 -4.43 -7.33 -3.93
N ALA A 74 -4.62 -8.64 -4.10
CA ALA A 74 -3.53 -9.55 -4.43
C ALA A 74 -3.01 -9.37 -5.86
N GLU A 75 -3.85 -8.97 -6.83
CA GLU A 75 -3.41 -8.73 -8.21
C GLU A 75 -2.34 -7.64 -8.33
N PHE A 76 -2.28 -6.69 -7.39
CA PHE A 76 -1.14 -5.76 -7.30
C PHE A 76 0.19 -6.49 -7.12
N ILE A 77 0.23 -7.56 -6.31
CA ILE A 77 1.39 -8.44 -6.19
C ILE A 77 1.57 -9.30 -7.45
N GLY A 78 0.46 -9.69 -8.11
CA GLY A 78 0.50 -10.38 -9.40
C GLY A 78 1.21 -9.58 -10.50
N VAL A 79 1.04 -8.26 -10.53
CA VAL A 79 1.80 -7.35 -11.40
C VAL A 79 3.29 -7.41 -11.11
N GLN A 80 3.68 -7.44 -9.83
CA GLN A 80 5.07 -7.55 -9.40
C GLN A 80 5.70 -8.88 -9.83
N ILE A 81 4.98 -10.00 -9.66
CA ILE A 81 5.41 -11.32 -10.17
C ILE A 81 5.61 -11.27 -11.69
N SER A 82 4.71 -10.60 -12.42
CA SER A 82 4.81 -10.44 -13.87
C SER A 82 5.99 -9.57 -14.30
N LEU A 83 6.37 -8.57 -13.51
CA LEU A 83 7.57 -7.75 -13.71
C LEU A 83 8.85 -8.54 -13.44
N LEU A 84 8.87 -9.36 -12.39
CA LEU A 84 10.00 -10.22 -12.05
C LEU A 84 10.31 -11.23 -13.17
N LYS A 85 9.28 -11.77 -13.83
CA LYS A 85 9.38 -12.76 -14.91
C LYS A 85 9.65 -12.17 -16.29
N ASP A 86 9.90 -10.87 -16.38
CA ASP A 86 10.11 -10.21 -17.66
C ASP A 86 11.40 -10.70 -18.33
N GLN A 87 11.26 -11.55 -19.36
CA GLN A 87 12.40 -12.21 -20.00
C GLN A 87 13.39 -11.21 -20.60
N GLU A 88 12.90 -10.08 -21.11
CA GLU A 88 13.76 -9.03 -21.66
C GLU A 88 14.67 -8.43 -20.58
N THR A 89 14.12 -8.15 -19.40
CA THR A 89 14.88 -7.67 -18.23
C THR A 89 15.93 -8.70 -17.78
N ILE A 90 15.54 -9.97 -17.71
CA ILE A 90 16.43 -11.06 -17.28
C ILE A 90 17.59 -11.24 -18.27
N GLU A 91 17.31 -11.31 -19.58
CA GLU A 91 18.34 -11.49 -20.60
C GLU A 91 19.27 -10.28 -20.70
N LYS A 92 18.76 -9.04 -20.63
CA LYS A 92 19.59 -7.83 -20.56
C LYS A 92 20.52 -7.83 -19.36
N THR A 93 20.06 -8.35 -18.21
CA THR A 93 20.90 -8.48 -17.02
C THR A 93 22.00 -9.52 -17.23
N LYS A 94 21.67 -10.69 -17.78
CA LYS A 94 22.66 -11.73 -18.12
C LYS A 94 23.69 -11.23 -19.13
N GLU A 95 23.27 -10.47 -20.13
CA GLU A 95 24.16 -9.84 -21.11
C GLU A 95 25.07 -8.80 -20.46
N PHE A 96 24.52 -7.97 -19.56
CA PHE A 96 25.30 -6.99 -18.81
C PHE A 96 26.42 -7.66 -18.00
N ILE A 97 26.12 -8.75 -17.29
CA ILE A 97 27.10 -9.53 -16.51
C ILE A 97 28.19 -10.09 -17.44
N LYS A 98 27.81 -10.68 -18.58
CA LYS A 98 28.75 -11.26 -19.56
C LYS A 98 29.71 -10.21 -20.13
N THR A 99 29.17 -9.07 -20.54
CA THR A 99 29.92 -8.03 -21.27
C THR A 99 30.80 -7.20 -20.33
N ASN A 100 30.24 -6.76 -19.20
CA ASN A 100 30.94 -5.86 -18.28
C ASN A 100 31.74 -6.60 -17.21
N LYS A 101 31.53 -7.93 -17.07
CA LYS A 101 32.15 -8.76 -16.03
C LYS A 101 31.97 -8.16 -14.63
N GLN A 102 30.74 -7.80 -14.30
CA GLN A 102 30.34 -7.23 -13.01
C GLN A 102 29.34 -8.13 -12.28
N ASN A 103 29.26 -7.97 -10.97
CA ASN A 103 28.35 -8.66 -10.06
C ASN A 103 26.85 -8.47 -10.40
N ALA A 104 26.04 -9.46 -10.04
CA ALA A 104 24.63 -9.60 -10.40
C ALA A 104 23.77 -8.46 -9.87
N GLU A 105 23.94 -8.08 -8.60
CA GLU A 105 23.20 -7.00 -7.95
C GLU A 105 23.43 -5.65 -8.65
N PHE A 106 24.67 -5.36 -9.02
CA PHE A 106 25.00 -4.14 -9.75
C PHE A 106 24.40 -4.16 -11.17
N ALA A 107 24.56 -5.28 -11.87
CA ALA A 107 24.02 -5.46 -13.22
C ALA A 107 22.49 -5.32 -13.25
N TYR A 108 21.80 -5.99 -12.34
CA TYR A 108 20.34 -5.99 -12.25
C TYR A 108 19.81 -4.58 -11.94
N ALA A 109 20.41 -3.89 -10.96
CA ALA A 109 20.01 -2.53 -10.62
C ALA A 109 20.21 -1.55 -11.79
N GLU A 110 21.30 -1.63 -12.53
CA GLU A 110 21.54 -0.77 -13.70
C GLU A 110 20.55 -1.04 -14.83
N VAL A 111 20.16 -2.29 -15.06
CA VAL A 111 19.11 -2.64 -16.04
C VAL A 111 17.76 -2.10 -15.58
N CYS A 112 17.36 -2.34 -14.33
CA CYS A 112 16.10 -1.85 -13.77
C CYS A 112 16.02 -0.31 -13.76
N LYS A 113 17.12 0.37 -13.45
CA LYS A 113 17.20 1.84 -13.50
C LYS A 113 16.95 2.38 -14.91
N LYS A 114 17.50 1.73 -15.95
CA LYS A 114 17.24 2.10 -17.35
C LYS A 114 15.78 1.87 -17.74
N LEU A 115 15.16 0.80 -17.25
CA LEU A 115 13.73 0.50 -17.48
C LEU A 115 12.80 1.49 -16.75
N ALA A 116 13.22 1.96 -15.57
CA ALA A 116 12.45 2.89 -14.75
C ALA A 116 12.57 4.35 -15.24
N ALA A 117 13.65 4.71 -15.93
CA ALA A 117 13.92 6.09 -16.37
C ALA A 117 12.80 6.75 -17.19
N PRO A 118 12.14 6.07 -18.18
CA PRO A 118 11.07 6.68 -18.95
C PRO A 118 9.81 7.02 -18.14
N VAL A 119 9.62 6.38 -16.97
CA VAL A 119 8.42 6.52 -16.14
C VAL A 119 8.66 7.31 -14.85
N ALA A 120 9.91 7.48 -14.42
CA ALA A 120 10.31 8.14 -13.17
C ALA A 120 9.87 9.61 -13.05
N GLY A 121 9.70 10.32 -14.17
CA GLY A 121 9.31 11.74 -14.21
C GLY A 121 7.85 11.99 -14.63
N SER A 122 7.03 10.95 -14.78
CA SER A 122 5.69 11.11 -15.36
C SER A 122 4.71 11.76 -14.38
N SER A 123 3.97 12.76 -14.85
CA SER A 123 2.86 13.37 -14.12
C SER A 123 1.58 12.52 -14.16
N VAL A 124 1.56 11.45 -14.94
CA VAL A 124 0.42 10.53 -15.04
C VAL A 124 0.51 9.48 -13.94
N ALA A 125 -0.57 9.30 -13.18
CA ALA A 125 -0.62 8.40 -12.02
C ALA A 125 -0.23 6.96 -12.36
N PHE A 126 -0.75 6.40 -13.46
CA PHE A 126 -0.43 5.06 -13.92
C PHE A 126 1.08 4.79 -14.05
N PHE A 127 1.83 5.74 -14.64
CA PHE A 127 3.28 5.58 -14.80
C PHE A 127 4.04 5.70 -13.47
N ARG A 128 3.54 6.49 -12.51
CA ARG A 128 4.12 6.55 -11.16
C ARG A 128 3.92 5.26 -10.38
N GLU A 129 2.73 4.66 -10.44
CA GLU A 129 2.48 3.37 -9.79
C GLU A 129 3.36 2.28 -10.41
N ARG A 130 3.48 2.26 -11.74
CA ARG A 130 4.38 1.33 -12.44
C ARG A 130 5.85 1.53 -12.06
N PHE A 131 6.29 2.77 -11.86
CA PHE A 131 7.63 3.05 -11.34
C PHE A 131 7.79 2.46 -9.93
N ALA A 132 6.81 2.66 -9.04
CA ALA A 132 6.85 2.10 -7.70
C ALA A 132 6.92 0.56 -7.70
N ASP A 133 6.17 -0.12 -8.58
CA ASP A 133 6.21 -1.58 -8.71
C ASP A 133 7.57 -2.10 -9.20
N ILE A 134 8.20 -1.40 -10.16
CA ILE A 134 9.56 -1.76 -10.62
C ILE A 134 10.54 -1.63 -9.47
N ILE A 135 10.46 -0.53 -8.72
CA ILE A 135 11.35 -0.27 -7.57
C ILE A 135 11.14 -1.32 -6.47
N ASP A 136 9.91 -1.71 -6.18
CA ASP A 136 9.57 -2.73 -5.19
C ASP A 136 10.18 -4.10 -5.55
N VAL A 137 9.93 -4.58 -6.77
CA VAL A 137 10.53 -5.82 -7.28
C VAL A 137 12.06 -5.74 -7.27
N THR A 138 12.61 -4.60 -7.70
CA THR A 138 14.07 -4.41 -7.75
C THR A 138 14.68 -4.57 -6.37
N ASN A 139 14.12 -3.89 -5.37
CA ASN A 139 14.61 -3.97 -4.00
C ASN A 139 14.54 -5.39 -3.41
N ARG A 140 13.49 -6.15 -3.72
CA ARG A 140 13.35 -7.54 -3.26
C ARG A 140 14.40 -8.47 -3.88
N VAL A 141 14.63 -8.37 -5.19
CA VAL A 141 15.69 -9.14 -5.85
C VAL A 141 17.06 -8.80 -5.29
N LEU A 142 17.36 -7.50 -5.10
CA LEU A 142 18.64 -7.08 -4.54
C LEU A 142 18.86 -7.62 -3.11
N ARG A 143 17.82 -7.67 -2.28
CA ARG A 143 17.89 -8.29 -0.94
C ARG A 143 18.32 -9.74 -1.01
N ASN A 144 17.65 -10.53 -1.85
CA ASN A 144 17.95 -11.95 -2.02
C ASN A 144 19.34 -12.18 -2.62
N LEU A 145 19.79 -11.32 -3.55
CA LEU A 145 21.15 -11.40 -4.11
C LEU A 145 22.25 -11.06 -3.11
N MET A 146 22.00 -10.12 -2.20
CA MET A 146 22.99 -9.65 -1.24
C MET A 146 23.00 -10.50 0.06
N ASN A 147 22.00 -11.36 0.27
CA ASN A 147 21.76 -12.05 1.55
C ASN A 147 21.72 -11.08 2.75
N GLU A 148 21.38 -9.81 2.51
CA GLU A 148 21.27 -8.82 3.57
C GLU A 148 19.87 -8.89 4.19
N ALA A 149 19.82 -9.07 5.51
CA ALA A 149 18.62 -8.81 6.30
C ALA A 149 18.37 -7.30 6.34
N LEU A 150 17.87 -6.74 5.22
CA LEU A 150 17.40 -5.36 5.24
C LEU A 150 16.21 -5.27 6.21
N PRO A 151 16.11 -4.18 7.01
CA PRO A 151 15.04 -4.02 7.99
C PRO A 151 13.70 -4.24 7.32
N GLN A 152 12.96 -5.23 7.80
CA GLN A 152 11.64 -5.50 7.26
C GLN A 152 10.59 -4.70 8.03
N VAL A 153 9.47 -4.42 7.37
CA VAL A 153 8.30 -3.79 7.98
C VAL A 153 7.79 -4.59 9.20
N HIS A 154 8.11 -5.89 9.28
CA HIS A 154 7.76 -6.71 10.45
C HIS A 154 8.71 -6.53 11.66
N GLU A 155 9.82 -5.82 11.54
CA GLU A 155 10.73 -5.51 12.67
C GLU A 155 10.30 -4.24 13.43
N ILE A 156 9.21 -3.62 12.99
CA ILE A 156 8.68 -2.37 13.54
C ILE A 156 8.25 -2.58 15.00
N SER A 157 8.67 -1.66 15.86
CA SER A 157 8.28 -1.68 17.28
C SER A 157 6.76 -1.60 17.42
N GLU A 158 6.20 -2.46 18.27
CA GLU A 158 4.76 -2.48 18.54
C GLU A 158 4.27 -1.11 19.02
N GLY A 159 3.09 -0.71 18.55
CA GLY A 159 2.47 0.55 18.96
C GLY A 159 3.09 1.79 18.31
N SER A 160 3.66 1.69 17.12
CA SER A 160 4.34 2.81 16.45
C SER A 160 3.58 3.38 15.25
N ILE A 161 3.87 4.64 14.94
CA ILE A 161 3.46 5.33 13.72
C ILE A 161 4.63 5.30 12.76
N ILE A 162 4.46 4.65 11.61
CA ILE A 162 5.48 4.58 10.57
C ILE A 162 5.60 5.94 9.92
N VAL A 163 6.83 6.42 9.76
CA VAL A 163 7.14 7.62 8.98
C VAL A 163 8.16 7.23 7.91
N THR A 164 7.80 7.36 6.63
CA THR A 164 8.69 6.99 5.52
C THR A 164 8.60 7.98 4.37
N HIS A 165 9.52 7.88 3.40
CA HIS A 165 9.46 8.70 2.19
C HIS A 165 8.31 8.28 1.28
N ASN A 166 8.22 6.98 1.03
CA ASN A 166 7.17 6.33 0.27
C ASN A 166 6.93 4.95 0.89
N LEU A 167 5.70 4.46 0.83
CA LEU A 167 5.37 3.09 1.23
C LEU A 167 5.15 2.26 -0.03
N LEU A 168 5.96 1.21 -0.22
CA LEU A 168 5.81 0.32 -1.36
C LEU A 168 4.56 -0.57 -1.19
N PRO A 169 3.93 -1.02 -2.29
CA PRO A 169 2.74 -1.87 -2.19
C PRO A 169 2.99 -3.15 -1.36
N SER A 170 4.12 -3.82 -1.58
CA SER A 170 4.43 -5.03 -0.84
C SER A 170 4.68 -4.78 0.65
N GLU A 171 5.15 -3.58 1.01
CA GLU A 171 5.32 -3.13 2.40
C GLU A 171 3.97 -2.83 3.05
N ALA A 172 3.07 -2.16 2.33
CA ALA A 172 1.72 -1.88 2.79
C ALA A 172 0.92 -3.16 3.04
N ALA A 173 1.09 -4.17 2.19
CA ALA A 173 0.49 -5.49 2.33
C ALA A 173 0.94 -6.22 3.61
N LEU A 174 2.19 -6.03 4.03
CA LEU A 174 2.78 -6.67 5.21
C LEU A 174 2.48 -5.94 6.53
N LEU A 175 1.81 -4.78 6.49
CA LEU A 175 1.45 -4.06 7.72
C LEU A 175 0.48 -4.89 8.57
N ASP A 176 0.78 -4.94 9.87
CA ASP A 176 -0.10 -5.49 10.89
C ASP A 176 -0.69 -4.35 11.73
N LYS A 177 -2.02 -4.21 11.71
CA LYS A 177 -2.75 -3.18 12.46
C LYS A 177 -2.58 -3.29 13.98
N ASN A 178 -2.17 -4.46 14.49
CA ASN A 178 -1.91 -4.64 15.92
C ASN A 178 -0.55 -4.04 16.33
N ARG A 179 0.38 -3.90 15.38
CA ARG A 179 1.73 -3.39 15.63
C ARG A 179 1.90 -1.95 15.14
N VAL A 180 1.26 -1.61 14.03
CA VAL A 180 1.35 -0.31 13.37
C VAL A 180 0.06 0.46 13.64
N LEU A 181 0.18 1.52 14.45
CA LEU A 181 -0.96 2.35 14.82
C LEU A 181 -1.34 3.35 13.72
N GLY A 182 -0.40 3.71 12.85
CA GLY A 182 -0.66 4.64 11.77
C GLY A 182 0.51 4.76 10.80
N VAL A 183 0.25 5.36 9.63
CA VAL A 183 1.25 5.54 8.56
C VAL A 183 1.31 7.00 8.13
N VAL A 184 2.53 7.51 7.98
CA VAL A 184 2.81 8.81 7.38
C VAL A 184 3.86 8.67 6.29
N THR A 185 3.58 9.23 5.11
CA THR A 185 4.52 9.22 3.98
C THR A 185 4.79 10.63 3.47
N GLU A 186 6.01 10.91 2.98
CA GLU A 186 6.35 12.19 2.33
C GLU A 186 5.74 12.32 0.92
N THR A 187 5.52 11.18 0.26
CA THR A 187 4.97 11.07 -1.10
C THR A 187 3.75 10.17 -1.13
N GLY A 188 3.07 10.07 -2.28
CA GLY A 188 1.87 9.25 -2.44
C GLY A 188 0.57 10.06 -2.40
N GLY A 189 -0.55 9.38 -2.62
CA GLY A 189 -1.87 10.00 -2.68
C GLY A 189 -2.98 8.96 -2.50
N LYS A 190 -4.24 9.41 -2.48
CA LYS A 190 -5.40 8.55 -2.16
C LYS A 190 -5.56 7.32 -3.07
N THR A 191 -5.09 7.42 -4.31
CA THR A 191 -5.24 6.39 -5.35
C THR A 191 -4.02 5.49 -5.48
N ALA A 192 -2.96 5.70 -4.69
CA ALA A 192 -1.78 4.85 -4.76
C ALA A 192 -2.09 3.43 -4.26
N HIS A 193 -1.45 2.41 -4.83
CA HIS A 193 -1.70 1.02 -4.43
C HIS A 193 -1.45 0.81 -2.92
N SER A 194 -0.41 1.44 -2.38
CA SER A 194 -0.13 1.40 -0.94
C SER A 194 -1.20 2.13 -0.10
N ALA A 195 -1.78 3.23 -0.61
CA ALA A 195 -2.85 3.95 0.06
C ALA A 195 -4.13 3.10 0.18
N ILE A 196 -4.47 2.42 -0.91
CA ILE A 196 -5.58 1.46 -0.96
C ILE A 196 -5.36 0.33 0.06
N MET A 197 -4.17 -0.28 0.07
CA MET A 197 -3.86 -1.38 1.00
C MET A 197 -3.91 -0.93 2.47
N VAL A 198 -3.36 0.24 2.79
CA VAL A 198 -3.41 0.81 4.15
C VAL A 198 -4.84 1.09 4.59
N LYS A 199 -5.68 1.63 3.70
CA LYS A 199 -7.11 1.86 3.95
C LYS A 199 -7.86 0.54 4.17
N ALA A 200 -7.60 -0.47 3.36
CA ALA A 200 -8.21 -1.79 3.50
C ALA A 200 -7.83 -2.50 4.82
N LYS A 201 -6.65 -2.19 5.38
CA LYS A 201 -6.25 -2.64 6.74
C LYS A 201 -6.82 -1.79 7.87
N GLU A 202 -7.62 -0.76 7.57
CA GLU A 202 -8.17 0.22 8.52
C GLU A 202 -7.10 0.92 9.37
N ILE A 203 -5.85 1.01 8.87
CA ILE A 203 -4.75 1.70 9.56
C ILE A 203 -4.84 3.19 9.24
N PRO A 204 -4.98 4.09 10.23
CA PRO A 204 -5.05 5.53 9.97
C PRO A 204 -3.80 6.05 9.26
N ALA A 205 -3.98 6.90 8.24
CA ALA A 205 -2.89 7.30 7.38
C ALA A 205 -3.02 8.70 6.79
N VAL A 206 -1.89 9.40 6.73
CA VAL A 206 -1.74 10.68 6.06
C VAL A 206 -0.54 10.60 5.12
N MET A 207 -0.76 10.79 3.83
CA MET A 207 0.28 10.67 2.81
C MET A 207 0.60 12.03 2.18
N GLY A 208 1.76 12.16 1.53
CA GLY A 208 2.15 13.43 0.90
C GLY A 208 2.49 14.54 1.90
N VAL A 209 3.05 14.20 3.07
CA VAL A 209 3.49 15.17 4.07
C VAL A 209 4.94 15.56 3.79
N GLU A 210 5.14 16.63 3.03
CA GLU A 210 6.46 17.05 2.57
C GLU A 210 7.47 17.22 3.71
N ASN A 211 8.67 16.64 3.53
CA ASN A 211 9.83 16.80 4.42
C ASN A 211 9.61 16.37 5.88
N ILE A 212 8.61 15.52 6.19
CA ILE A 212 8.34 15.12 7.58
C ILE A 212 9.55 14.45 8.24
N LYS A 213 10.35 13.66 7.51
CA LYS A 213 11.50 12.95 8.08
C LYS A 213 12.58 13.92 8.58
N LYS A 214 12.68 15.12 7.99
CA LYS A 214 13.62 16.17 8.44
C LYS A 214 13.21 16.82 9.75
N HIS A 215 11.99 16.56 10.21
CA HIS A 215 11.39 17.22 11.37
C HIS A 215 11.16 16.28 12.55
N LEU A 216 11.46 15.00 12.38
CA LEU A 216 11.24 13.97 13.38
C LEU A 216 12.47 13.09 13.58
N LYS A 217 12.55 12.48 14.76
CA LYS A 217 13.43 11.34 15.06
C LYS A 217 12.56 10.14 15.44
N SER A 218 13.07 8.93 15.25
CA SER A 218 12.41 7.72 15.76
C SER A 218 12.25 7.80 17.29
N GLY A 219 11.11 7.32 17.79
CA GLY A 219 10.75 7.31 19.21
C GLY A 219 10.02 8.56 19.71
N GLU A 220 9.89 9.60 18.90
CA GLU A 220 9.18 10.83 19.26
C GLU A 220 7.66 10.60 19.24
N THR A 221 6.95 11.15 20.22
CA THR A 221 5.48 11.04 20.25
C THR A 221 4.86 12.07 19.33
N ILE A 222 3.99 11.62 18.42
CA ILE A 222 3.24 12.48 17.52
C ILE A 222 1.75 12.16 17.59
N ILE A 223 0.94 13.09 17.08
CA ILE A 223 -0.48 12.85 16.83
C ILE A 223 -0.71 12.80 15.33
N LEU A 224 -1.33 11.73 14.86
CA LEU A 224 -1.80 11.57 13.49
C LEU A 224 -3.32 11.75 13.46
N ASP A 225 -3.76 12.70 12.65
CA ASP A 225 -5.16 12.94 12.35
C ASP A 225 -5.44 12.57 10.89
N GLY A 226 -5.84 11.32 10.70
CA GLY A 226 -6.21 10.75 9.41
C GLY A 226 -7.52 11.29 8.84
N PHE A 227 -8.35 11.97 9.65
CA PHE A 227 -9.58 12.61 9.16
C PHE A 227 -9.27 13.90 8.41
N ARG A 228 -8.39 14.74 8.99
CA ARG A 228 -8.05 16.06 8.47
C ARG A 228 -6.77 16.08 7.64
N GLY A 229 -6.02 14.98 7.61
CA GLY A 229 -4.73 14.92 6.91
C GLY A 229 -3.66 15.72 7.65
N ILE A 230 -3.63 15.65 8.98
CA ILE A 230 -2.76 16.48 9.81
C ILE A 230 -1.83 15.60 10.64
N VAL A 231 -0.57 16.01 10.78
CA VAL A 231 0.40 15.41 11.68
C VAL A 231 0.91 16.48 12.65
N ILE A 232 0.78 16.25 13.95
CA ILE A 232 1.20 17.18 15.00
C ILE A 232 2.44 16.62 15.67
N LEU A 233 3.53 17.38 15.55
CA LEU A 233 4.83 17.07 16.16
C LEU A 233 4.95 17.82 17.49
N ASP A 234 5.64 17.20 18.44
CA ASP A 234 5.86 17.73 19.80
C ASP A 234 4.53 18.26 20.42
N PRO A 235 3.48 17.41 20.47
CA PRO A 235 2.16 17.84 20.91
C PRO A 235 2.18 18.30 22.37
N THR A 236 1.49 19.40 22.66
CA THR A 236 1.35 19.87 24.05
C THR A 236 0.53 18.89 24.89
N PRO A 237 0.68 18.86 26.22
CA PRO A 237 -0.16 18.01 27.09
C PRO A 237 -1.65 18.24 26.89
N LYS A 238 -2.07 19.51 26.70
CA LYS A 238 -3.46 19.86 26.38
C LYS A 238 -3.93 19.26 25.06
N ARG A 239 -3.05 19.22 24.04
CA ARG A 239 -3.35 18.63 22.73
C ARG A 239 -3.49 17.11 22.82
N LEU A 240 -2.61 16.46 23.58
CA LEU A 240 -2.69 15.02 23.84
C LEU A 240 -4.01 14.67 24.53
N GLU A 241 -4.38 15.38 25.60
CA GLU A 241 -5.64 15.16 26.31
C GLU A 241 -6.86 15.36 25.39
N PHE A 242 -6.83 16.40 24.55
CA PHE A 242 -7.89 16.65 23.57
C PHE A 242 -8.06 15.45 22.64
N TYR A 243 -6.99 14.99 21.98
CA TYR A 243 -7.09 13.88 21.03
C TYR A 243 -7.41 12.55 21.71
N GLN A 244 -6.96 12.30 22.94
CA GLN A 244 -7.38 11.13 23.72
C GLN A 244 -8.89 11.10 23.91
N LYS A 245 -9.49 12.23 24.33
CA LYS A 245 -10.95 12.35 24.49
C LYS A 245 -11.68 12.18 23.15
N GLU A 246 -11.15 12.74 22.07
CA GLU A 246 -11.75 12.57 20.74
C GLU A 246 -11.66 11.12 20.24
N THR A 247 -10.54 10.43 20.46
CA THR A 247 -10.41 8.99 20.16
C THR A 247 -11.45 8.18 20.94
N GLU A 248 -11.59 8.41 22.25
CA GLU A 248 -12.61 7.73 23.05
C GLU A 248 -14.04 7.99 22.55
N LYS A 249 -14.35 9.23 22.18
CA LYS A 249 -15.67 9.59 21.63
C LYS A 249 -15.92 8.86 20.31
N ILE A 250 -14.94 8.81 19.41
CA ILE A 250 -15.06 8.09 18.15
C ILE A 250 -15.27 6.61 18.40
N GLU A 251 -14.50 5.99 19.30
CA GLU A 251 -14.64 4.56 19.58
C GLU A 251 -15.98 4.23 20.25
N ARG A 252 -16.47 5.06 21.17
CA ARG A 252 -17.83 4.93 21.73
C ARG A 252 -18.89 5.09 20.64
N ARG A 253 -18.72 6.08 19.75
CA ARG A 253 -19.66 6.33 18.65
C ARG A 253 -19.66 5.19 17.65
N LYS A 254 -18.50 4.65 17.27
CA LYS A 254 -18.37 3.47 16.41
C LYS A 254 -19.10 2.27 17.01
N LYS A 255 -18.86 1.96 18.30
CA LYS A 255 -19.55 0.87 19.00
C LYS A 255 -21.07 1.05 19.00
N TYR A 256 -21.55 2.26 19.26
CA TYR A 256 -22.98 2.58 19.21
C TYR A 256 -23.54 2.45 17.79
N LEU A 257 -22.89 3.03 16.78
CA LEU A 257 -23.34 2.96 15.39
C LEU A 257 -23.33 1.52 14.85
N PHE A 258 -22.36 0.70 15.27
CA PHE A 258 -22.30 -0.70 14.86
C PHE A 258 -23.49 -1.52 15.37
N GLN A 259 -24.10 -1.14 16.50
CA GLN A 259 -25.35 -1.75 16.97
C GLN A 259 -26.54 -1.44 16.05
N LEU A 260 -26.48 -0.33 15.30
CA LEU A 260 -27.52 0.09 14.36
C LEU A 260 -27.38 -0.57 12.98
N LYS A 261 -26.37 -1.41 12.74
CA LYS A 261 -26.11 -2.00 11.41
C LYS A 261 -27.28 -2.83 10.86
N THR A 262 -28.13 -3.37 11.72
CA THR A 262 -29.33 -4.14 11.34
C THR A 262 -30.61 -3.31 11.38
N ALA A 263 -30.55 -2.05 11.80
CA ALA A 263 -31.72 -1.19 11.86
C ALA A 263 -32.18 -0.77 10.46
N ASP A 264 -33.48 -0.52 10.31
CA ASP A 264 -34.00 0.08 9.08
C ASP A 264 -33.62 1.57 9.02
N PRO A 265 -33.06 2.05 7.88
CA PRO A 265 -32.69 3.44 7.68
C PRO A 265 -33.93 4.29 7.39
N ILE A 266 -34.68 4.59 8.45
CA ILE A 266 -35.93 5.34 8.41
C ILE A 266 -35.72 6.67 9.15
N THR A 267 -36.13 7.78 8.53
CA THR A 267 -36.09 9.10 9.14
C THR A 267 -37.14 9.24 10.26
N GLN A 268 -37.04 10.29 11.07
CA GLN A 268 -37.98 10.53 12.19
C GLN A 268 -39.44 10.71 11.73
N ASP A 269 -39.66 11.14 10.48
CA ASP A 269 -40.95 11.29 9.82
C ASP A 269 -41.37 10.07 8.99
N GLY A 270 -40.64 8.94 9.09
CA GLY A 270 -41.05 7.65 8.51
C GLY A 270 -40.61 7.40 7.07
N LYS A 271 -39.73 8.23 6.49
CA LYS A 271 -39.22 8.04 5.14
C LYS A 271 -38.07 7.03 5.13
N PHE A 272 -38.20 5.99 4.32
CA PHE A 272 -37.13 5.05 4.05
C PHE A 272 -36.04 5.67 3.15
N ILE A 273 -34.77 5.49 3.52
CA ILE A 273 -33.61 5.94 2.73
C ILE A 273 -32.69 4.75 2.52
N ASP A 274 -32.37 4.44 1.26
CA ASP A 274 -31.42 3.36 0.98
C ASP A 274 -29.99 3.78 1.33
N LEU A 275 -29.29 2.93 2.10
CA LEU A 275 -27.91 3.16 2.53
C LEU A 275 -27.01 2.12 1.88
N SER A 276 -26.48 2.47 0.71
CA SER A 276 -25.56 1.62 -0.05
C SER A 276 -24.11 2.08 0.10
N ALA A 277 -23.15 1.17 -0.10
CA ALA A 277 -21.72 1.48 -0.04
C ALA A 277 -21.16 1.86 -1.41
N ASN A 278 -20.09 2.66 -1.41
CA ASN A 278 -19.26 2.90 -2.59
C ASN A 278 -17.99 2.06 -2.46
N ILE A 279 -17.67 1.29 -3.50
CA ILE A 279 -16.53 0.37 -3.52
C ILE A 279 -15.68 0.57 -4.77
N GLU A 280 -14.41 0.24 -4.65
CA GLU A 280 -13.39 0.14 -5.69
C GLU A 280 -12.93 -1.31 -5.88
N PHE A 281 -13.09 -2.15 -4.85
CA PHE A 281 -12.66 -3.56 -4.83
C PHE A 281 -13.80 -4.48 -4.38
N ILE A 282 -13.83 -5.72 -4.90
CA ILE A 282 -14.79 -6.75 -4.47
C ILE A 282 -14.67 -7.01 -2.97
N ALA A 283 -13.45 -7.01 -2.44
CA ALA A 283 -13.19 -7.24 -1.02
C ALA A 283 -13.94 -6.26 -0.10
N GLU A 284 -14.19 -5.03 -0.56
CA GLU A 284 -14.94 -4.04 0.19
C GLU A 284 -16.44 -4.38 0.31
N CYS A 285 -16.97 -5.31 -0.50
CA CYS A 285 -18.34 -5.82 -0.36
C CYS A 285 -18.55 -6.49 1.00
N TYR A 286 -17.60 -7.32 1.44
CA TYR A 286 -17.68 -8.00 2.74
C TYR A 286 -17.70 -6.98 3.88
N THR A 287 -16.85 -5.97 3.80
CA THR A 287 -16.82 -4.85 4.76
C THR A 287 -18.14 -4.07 4.72
N ALA A 288 -18.67 -3.74 3.54
CA ALA A 288 -19.94 -3.06 3.38
C ALA A 288 -21.09 -3.83 4.07
N GLN A 289 -21.14 -5.16 3.89
CA GLN A 289 -22.11 -6.03 4.56
C GLN A 289 -21.94 -6.04 6.08
N GLN A 290 -20.69 -6.12 6.57
CA GLN A 290 -20.41 -6.07 8.01
C GLN A 290 -20.92 -4.78 8.65
N TYR A 291 -20.90 -3.66 7.92
CA TYR A 291 -21.41 -2.36 8.35
C TYR A 291 -22.90 -2.13 8.03
N GLY A 292 -23.60 -3.11 7.44
CA GLY A 292 -25.05 -3.06 7.21
C GLY A 292 -25.49 -2.35 5.93
N ALA A 293 -24.59 -2.22 4.94
CA ALA A 293 -24.94 -1.62 3.65
C ALA A 293 -26.02 -2.45 2.92
N ARG A 294 -27.03 -1.76 2.40
CA ARG A 294 -28.17 -2.31 1.65
C ARG A 294 -27.95 -2.27 0.15
N GLY A 295 -26.72 -2.59 -0.26
CA GLY A 295 -26.32 -2.60 -1.66
C GLY A 295 -25.02 -1.84 -1.89
N ILE A 296 -24.65 -1.77 -3.16
CA ILE A 296 -23.51 -1.01 -3.65
C ILE A 296 -24.06 0.11 -4.54
N GLY A 297 -23.89 1.35 -4.10
CA GLY A 297 -24.40 2.53 -4.79
C GLY A 297 -23.44 3.01 -5.89
N LEU A 298 -22.18 2.58 -5.83
CA LEU A 298 -21.18 2.84 -6.84
C LEU A 298 -20.06 1.81 -6.74
N PHE A 299 -19.91 0.97 -7.75
CA PHE A 299 -18.70 0.19 -7.99
C PHE A 299 -17.86 0.86 -9.08
N ARG A 300 -16.70 1.38 -8.67
CA ARG A 300 -15.68 1.96 -9.55
C ARG A 300 -14.88 0.87 -10.24
N THR A 301 -14.85 0.88 -11.58
CA THR A 301 -14.27 -0.19 -12.40
C THR A 301 -12.85 0.12 -12.90
N GLU A 302 -12.33 1.31 -12.63
CA GLU A 302 -11.03 1.78 -13.14
C GLU A 302 -9.87 0.89 -12.66
N TYR A 303 -9.98 0.36 -11.45
CA TYR A 303 -8.99 -0.57 -10.89
C TYR A 303 -8.78 -1.81 -11.79
N LEU A 304 -9.83 -2.31 -12.45
CA LEU A 304 -9.73 -3.48 -13.36
C LEU A 304 -8.75 -3.25 -14.50
N TYR A 305 -8.55 -2.00 -14.89
CA TYR A 305 -7.65 -1.57 -15.95
C TYR A 305 -6.28 -1.16 -15.42
N LEU A 306 -6.25 -0.51 -14.25
CA LEU A 306 -5.00 0.00 -13.67
C LEU A 306 -4.12 -1.11 -13.08
N ALA A 307 -4.72 -2.19 -12.59
CA ALA A 307 -3.99 -3.29 -11.98
C ALA A 307 -3.44 -4.32 -12.97
N ARG A 308 -3.55 -4.09 -14.28
CA ARG A 308 -3.19 -5.07 -15.31
C ARG A 308 -2.36 -4.46 -16.43
N ARG A 309 -1.46 -5.26 -17.02
CA ARG A 309 -0.68 -4.86 -18.21
C ARG A 309 -1.53 -4.76 -19.48
N ARG A 310 -2.70 -5.39 -19.49
CA ARG A 310 -3.66 -5.38 -20.59
C ARG A 310 -5.06 -5.04 -20.07
N PRO A 311 -5.95 -4.48 -20.91
CA PRO A 311 -7.36 -4.40 -20.59
C PRO A 311 -7.93 -5.76 -20.17
N PRO A 312 -8.86 -5.79 -19.20
CA PRO A 312 -9.54 -7.02 -18.80
C PRO A 312 -10.42 -7.52 -19.95
N THR A 313 -10.41 -8.83 -20.15
CA THR A 313 -11.34 -9.50 -21.08
C THR A 313 -12.77 -9.40 -20.58
N GLU A 314 -13.74 -9.61 -21.48
CA GLU A 314 -15.16 -9.68 -21.11
C GLU A 314 -15.40 -10.75 -20.03
N GLU A 315 -14.81 -11.93 -20.18
CA GLU A 315 -14.97 -13.03 -19.21
C GLU A 315 -14.43 -12.65 -17.82
N GLU A 316 -13.29 -11.95 -17.75
CA GLU A 316 -12.73 -11.47 -16.49
C GLU A 316 -13.64 -10.42 -15.84
N GLN A 317 -14.21 -9.51 -16.63
CA GLN A 317 -15.18 -8.53 -16.14
C GLN A 317 -16.47 -9.21 -15.67
N TYR A 318 -16.98 -10.18 -16.43
CA TYR A 318 -18.15 -10.96 -16.09
C TYR A 318 -17.99 -11.65 -14.74
N GLN A 319 -16.88 -12.35 -14.52
CA GLN A 319 -16.63 -13.06 -13.25
C GLN A 319 -16.65 -12.09 -12.05
N ILE A 320 -16.00 -10.94 -12.19
CA ILE A 320 -15.94 -9.90 -11.14
C ILE A 320 -17.34 -9.35 -10.85
N PHE A 321 -18.08 -8.97 -11.89
CA PHE A 321 -19.41 -8.39 -11.72
C PHE A 321 -20.42 -9.43 -11.18
N ALA A 322 -20.33 -10.68 -11.62
CA ALA A 322 -21.15 -11.78 -11.13
C ALA A 322 -20.85 -12.08 -9.65
N GLU A 323 -19.59 -12.00 -9.23
CA GLU A 323 -19.18 -12.18 -7.83
C GLU A 323 -19.77 -11.09 -6.94
N VAL A 324 -19.62 -9.82 -7.30
CA VAL A 324 -20.18 -8.69 -6.54
C VAL A 324 -21.71 -8.79 -6.46
N ALA A 325 -22.37 -9.06 -7.59
CA ALA A 325 -23.81 -9.21 -7.65
C ALA A 325 -24.31 -10.39 -6.80
N THR A 326 -23.54 -11.48 -6.74
CA THR A 326 -23.88 -12.65 -5.92
C THR A 326 -23.65 -12.38 -4.44
N ALA A 327 -22.52 -11.77 -4.10
CA ALA A 327 -22.16 -11.43 -2.73
C ALA A 327 -23.23 -10.52 -2.11
N MET A 328 -23.72 -9.52 -2.84
CA MET A 328 -24.62 -8.50 -2.31
C MET A 328 -26.11 -8.88 -2.32
N LYS A 329 -26.49 -10.09 -2.78
CA LYS A 329 -27.90 -10.52 -2.76
C LYS A 329 -28.51 -10.37 -1.35
N PRO A 330 -29.75 -9.87 -1.22
CA PRO A 330 -30.71 -9.49 -2.28
C PRO A 330 -30.58 -8.03 -2.76
N TYR A 331 -29.57 -7.30 -2.33
CA TYR A 331 -29.44 -5.85 -2.52
C TYR A 331 -28.84 -5.47 -3.90
N PRO A 332 -29.17 -4.28 -4.43
CA PRO A 332 -28.70 -3.83 -5.73
C PRO A 332 -27.20 -3.51 -5.74
N VAL A 333 -26.61 -3.59 -6.93
CA VAL A 333 -25.22 -3.20 -7.21
C VAL A 333 -25.21 -2.29 -8.43
N ILE A 334 -24.75 -1.06 -8.25
CA ILE A 334 -24.62 -0.07 -9.32
C ILE A 334 -23.17 -0.06 -9.80
N ILE A 335 -22.94 -0.60 -10.99
CA ILE A 335 -21.61 -0.67 -11.61
C ILE A 335 -21.45 0.53 -12.54
N ARG A 336 -20.42 1.34 -12.31
CA ARG A 336 -20.08 2.43 -13.22
C ARG A 336 -19.18 1.89 -14.32
N THR A 337 -19.54 2.17 -15.57
CA THR A 337 -18.65 1.92 -16.71
C THR A 337 -17.34 2.70 -16.55
N PHE A 338 -16.28 2.23 -17.20
CA PHE A 338 -14.95 2.85 -17.10
C PHE A 338 -14.96 4.37 -17.35
N ASP A 339 -14.39 5.14 -16.41
CA ASP A 339 -14.45 6.62 -16.37
C ASP A 339 -13.11 7.19 -15.82
N LEU A 340 -12.27 7.78 -16.70
CA LEU A 340 -10.95 8.36 -16.38
C LEU A 340 -10.84 9.85 -16.70
#